data_AF-A0A2A4VAI5-F1
#
_entry.id   AF-A0A2A4VAI5-F1
#
_cell.length_a   1.000
_cell.length_b   1.000
_cell.length_c   1.000
_cell.angle_alpha   90.00
_cell.angle_beta   90.00
_cell.angle_gamma   90.00
#
_symmetry.space_group_name_H-M   'P 1'
#
loop_
_entity.id
_entity.type
_entity.pdbx_description
1 polymer ?
#
loop_
_entity_poly.entity_id
_entity_poly.type
_entity_poly.pdbx_seq_one_letter_code
_entity_poly.pdbx_strand_id
1 'polypeptide(L)'
;MAEPMLIAKNLETSSFLLPKMANRHGMIAGATGTGKTVTLQTLAEGFSKIGVPVFMADVKGDLSGMSQPAGENKKVKERIELLDLDWFKAKSSPVTFWDAFGEKGHPIRTTVSEMGPLLLARMLDLNKVQTGVLNAIFKIADDEGWLL
;
A
#
# COMPACT_ATOMS: atom_id res chain seq x y z
N MET A 1 21.09 4.32 15.00
CA MET A 1 20.00 4.99 14.24
C MET A 1 19.88 4.26 12.91
N ALA A 2 18.66 4.09 12.38
CA ALA A 2 18.49 3.46 11.06
C ALA A 2 19.21 4.27 9.97
N GLU A 3 19.84 3.57 9.02
CA GLU A 3 20.60 4.19 7.93
C GLU A 3 19.69 4.95 6.96
N PRO A 4 20.15 6.05 6.34
CA PRO A 4 19.42 6.73 5.27
C PRO A 4 19.11 5.79 4.10
N MET A 5 17.85 5.78 3.65
CA MET A 5 17.41 4.98 2.50
C MET A 5 17.68 5.72 1.20
N LEU A 6 18.43 5.12 0.28
CA LEU A 6 18.55 5.65 -1.09
C LEU A 6 17.19 5.54 -1.81
N ILE A 7 16.65 6.67 -2.25
CA ILE A 7 15.35 6.71 -2.94
C ILE A 7 15.45 7.16 -4.40
N ALA A 8 16.54 7.85 -4.76
CA ALA A 8 16.84 8.23 -6.14
C ALA A 8 18.35 8.40 -6.33
N LYS A 9 18.84 8.01 -7.50
CA LYS A 9 20.22 8.22 -7.94
C LYS A 9 20.21 8.61 -9.42
N ASN A 10 21.02 9.59 -9.78
CA ASN A 10 21.44 9.86 -11.15
C ASN A 10 22.99 9.82 -11.21
N LEU A 11 23.60 10.21 -12.33
CA LEU A 11 25.05 10.15 -12.51
C LEU A 11 25.83 11.14 -11.61
N GLU A 12 25.18 12.19 -11.11
CA GLU A 12 25.82 13.29 -10.38
C GLU A 12 25.42 13.36 -8.90
N THR A 13 24.26 12.80 -8.54
CA THR A 13 23.60 13.04 -7.26
C THR A 13 22.87 11.79 -6.78
N SER A 14 22.97 11.55 -5.48
CA SER A 14 22.20 10.53 -4.77
C SER A 14 21.34 11.20 -3.71
N SER A 15 20.06 10.85 -3.68
CA SER A 15 19.06 11.40 -2.76
C SER A 15 18.61 10.32 -1.80
N PHE A 16 18.71 10.64 -0.50
CA PHE A 16 18.38 9.73 0.57
C PHE A 16 17.20 10.24 1.39
N LEU A 17 16.31 9.33 1.77
CA LEU A 17 15.27 9.58 2.76
C LEU A 17 15.82 9.23 4.14
N LEU A 18 15.80 10.21 5.06
CA LEU A 18 16.11 9.97 6.46
C LEU A 18 14.91 9.26 7.13
N PRO A 19 15.07 8.06 7.70
CA PRO A 19 13.94 7.32 8.29
C PRO A 19 13.16 8.12 9.34
N LYS A 20 13.86 8.93 10.14
CA LYS A 20 13.24 9.82 11.14
C LYS A 20 12.31 10.89 10.55
N MET A 21 12.46 11.21 9.27
CA MET A 21 11.65 12.22 8.58
C MET A 21 10.48 11.60 7.82
N ALA A 22 10.42 10.27 7.71
CA ALA A 22 9.37 9.52 7.02
C ALA A 22 8.04 9.44 7.78
N ASN A 23 7.92 10.11 8.93
CA ASN A 23 6.68 10.26 9.68
C ASN A 23 5.80 11.42 9.17
N ARG A 24 6.18 12.07 8.08
CA ARG A 24 5.41 13.12 7.41
C ARG A 24 4.71 12.57 6.18
N HIS A 25 3.53 13.11 5.88
CA HIS A 25 2.84 12.79 4.64
C HIS A 25 3.67 13.19 3.43
N GLY A 26 3.70 12.31 2.43
CA GLY A 26 4.37 12.52 1.15
C GLY A 26 3.46 12.17 -0.01
N MET A 27 3.79 12.66 -1.20
CA MET A 27 3.04 12.43 -2.43
C MET A 27 3.97 11.94 -3.53
N ILE A 28 3.62 10.81 -4.15
CA ILE A 28 4.29 10.30 -5.35
C ILE A 28 3.36 10.57 -6.53
N ALA A 29 3.70 11.58 -7.33
CA ALA A 29 2.93 11.98 -8.51
C ALA A 29 3.75 11.77 -9.79
N GLY A 30 3.06 11.52 -10.91
CA GLY A 30 3.69 11.32 -12.21
C GLY A 30 2.74 10.67 -13.21
N ALA A 31 3.07 10.73 -14.50
CA ALA A 31 2.27 10.10 -15.56
C ALA A 31 2.37 8.56 -15.50
N THR A 32 1.55 7.86 -16.30
CA THR A 32 1.67 6.41 -16.43
C THR A 32 3.04 6.05 -17.01
N GLY A 33 3.68 5.01 -16.45
CA GLY A 33 5.00 4.57 -16.90
C GLY A 33 6.20 5.35 -16.33
N THR A 34 5.99 6.40 -15.51
CA THR A 34 7.09 7.18 -14.93
C THR A 34 7.65 6.60 -13.62
N GLY A 35 7.41 5.32 -13.34
CA GLY A 35 8.01 4.63 -12.20
C GLY A 35 7.32 4.79 -10.84
N LYS A 36 6.10 5.36 -10.77
CA LYS A 36 5.36 5.52 -9.49
C LYS A 36 5.31 4.24 -8.64
N THR A 37 4.94 3.11 -9.25
CA THR A 37 4.87 1.81 -8.59
C THR A 37 6.25 1.38 -8.09
N VAL A 38 7.29 1.52 -8.91
CA VAL A 38 8.67 1.17 -8.54
C VAL A 38 9.15 2.01 -7.35
N THR A 39 8.86 3.31 -7.35
CA THR A 39 9.18 4.20 -6.22
C THR A 39 8.45 3.76 -4.95
N LEU A 40 7.16 3.44 -5.05
CA LEU A 40 6.37 2.98 -3.91
C LEU A 40 6.90 1.65 -3.34
N GLN A 41 7.21 0.69 -4.20
CA GLN A 41 7.82 -0.59 -3.82
C GLN A 41 9.18 -0.37 -3.14
N THR A 42 10.05 0.47 -3.72
CA THR A 42 11.38 0.78 -3.16
C THR A 42 11.27 1.35 -1.75
N LEU A 43 10.31 2.25 -1.51
CA LEU A 43 10.05 2.79 -0.18
C LEU A 43 9.51 1.70 0.78
N ALA A 44 8.53 0.91 0.35
CA ALA A 44 7.94 -0.14 1.16
C ALA A 44 8.97 -1.20 1.59
N GLU A 45 9.79 -1.67 0.65
CA GLU A 45 10.89 -2.59 0.94
C GLU A 45 11.93 -1.98 1.89
N GLY A 46 12.28 -0.71 1.70
CA GLY A 46 13.22 -0.01 2.56
C GLY A 46 12.72 0.11 4.01
N PHE A 47 11.45 0.48 4.19
CA PHE A 47 10.83 0.51 5.51
C PHE A 47 10.74 -0.88 6.15
N SER A 48 10.34 -1.90 5.38
CA SER A 48 10.29 -3.29 5.84
C SER A 48 11.68 -3.78 6.31
N LYS A 49 12.75 -3.46 5.56
CA LYS A 49 14.14 -3.80 5.91
C LYS A 49 14.60 -3.23 7.25
N ILE A 50 14.08 -2.08 7.66
CA ILE A 50 14.39 -1.47 8.97
C ILE A 50 13.38 -1.84 10.06
N GLY A 51 12.49 -2.80 9.80
CA GLY A 51 11.50 -3.30 10.76
C GLY A 51 10.25 -2.42 10.91
N VAL A 52 10.00 -1.50 9.97
CA VAL A 52 8.78 -0.68 9.95
C VAL A 52 7.71 -1.39 9.10
N PRO A 53 6.56 -1.77 9.69
CA PRO A 53 5.46 -2.35 8.94
C PRO A 53 4.86 -1.33 7.97
N VAL A 54 4.55 -1.77 6.76
CA VAL A 54 3.97 -0.93 5.70
C VAL A 54 2.63 -1.51 5.28
N PHE A 55 1.58 -0.71 5.40
CA PHE A 55 0.25 -1.05 4.89
C PHE A 55 0.00 -0.32 3.58
N MET A 56 -0.42 -1.04 2.54
CA MET A 56 -0.67 -0.48 1.21
C MET A 56 -1.92 -1.10 0.60
N ALA A 57 -2.72 -0.27 -0.08
CA ALA A 57 -3.79 -0.74 -0.94
C ALA A 57 -3.24 -1.00 -2.36
N ASP A 58 -3.33 -2.25 -2.80
CA ASP A 58 -2.91 -2.66 -4.15
C ASP A 58 -4.11 -2.78 -5.09
N VAL A 59 -4.55 -1.63 -5.63
CA VAL A 59 -5.74 -1.57 -6.49
C VAL A 59 -5.49 -2.20 -7.88
N LYS A 60 -4.23 -2.19 -8.34
CA LYS A 60 -3.86 -2.67 -9.69
C LYS A 60 -3.23 -4.06 -9.70
N GLY A 61 -2.91 -4.62 -8.54
CA GLY A 61 -2.18 -5.87 -8.40
C GLY A 61 -0.68 -5.75 -8.68
N ASP A 62 -0.16 -4.53 -8.87
CA ASP A 62 1.23 -4.28 -9.25
C ASP A 62 2.20 -4.23 -8.05
N LEU A 63 1.69 -4.23 -6.81
CA LEU A 63 2.51 -4.27 -5.58
C LEU A 63 2.67 -5.69 -5.02
N SER A 64 1.73 -6.60 -5.29
CA SER A 64 1.74 -7.98 -4.80
C SER A 64 3.02 -8.77 -5.14
N GLY A 65 3.68 -8.41 -6.24
CA GLY A 65 4.95 -9.00 -6.68
C GLY A 65 6.12 -8.83 -5.71
N MET A 66 6.06 -7.88 -4.76
CA MET A 66 7.11 -7.69 -3.74
C MET A 66 7.35 -8.92 -2.84
N SER A 67 6.37 -9.84 -2.78
CA SER A 67 6.51 -11.11 -2.07
C SER A 67 7.51 -12.07 -2.74
N GLN A 68 7.88 -11.81 -3.98
CA GLN A 68 8.79 -12.64 -4.78
C GLN A 68 10.10 -11.90 -5.04
N PRO A 69 11.24 -12.61 -5.17
CA PRO A 69 12.44 -12.02 -5.72
C PRO A 69 12.18 -11.45 -7.11
N ALA A 70 12.78 -10.29 -7.42
CA ALA A 70 12.67 -9.70 -8.74
C ALA A 70 13.17 -10.66 -9.83
N GLY A 71 12.38 -10.84 -10.90
CA GLY A 71 12.74 -11.65 -12.06
C GLY A 71 13.75 -10.98 -12.98
N GLU A 72 14.06 -11.63 -14.11
CA GLU A 72 15.07 -11.16 -15.07
C GLU A 72 14.53 -10.09 -16.03
N ASN A 73 14.25 -8.89 -15.53
CA ASN A 73 13.86 -7.76 -16.39
C ASN A 73 15.09 -7.04 -16.96
N LYS A 74 15.27 -7.09 -18.28
CA LYS A 74 16.40 -6.47 -18.99
C LYS A 74 16.53 -4.96 -18.69
N LYS A 75 15.43 -4.22 -18.66
CA LYS A 75 15.45 -2.76 -18.37
C LYS A 75 15.90 -2.46 -16.95
N VAL A 76 15.60 -3.35 -16.00
CA VAL A 76 16.02 -3.20 -14.60
C VAL A 76 17.52 -3.49 -14.47
N LYS A 77 18.02 -4.55 -15.13
CA LYS A 77 19.47 -4.86 -15.17
C LYS A 77 20.27 -3.70 -15.77
N GLU A 78 19.88 -3.20 -16.94
CA GLU A 78 20.52 -2.04 -17.58
C GLU A 78 20.53 -0.79 -16.67
N ARG A 79 19.46 -0.58 -15.89
CA ARG A 79 19.36 0.54 -14.96
C ARG A 79 20.27 0.37 -13.73
N ILE A 80 20.40 -0.85 -13.22
CA ILE A 80 21.29 -1.19 -12.10
C ILE A 80 22.75 -0.96 -12.50
N GLU A 81 23.12 -1.42 -13.69
CA GLU A 81 24.46 -1.22 -14.26
C GLU A 81 24.74 0.27 -14.50
N LEU A 82 23.82 0.99 -15.13
CA LEU A 82 23.96 2.43 -15.39
C LEU A 82 24.14 3.25 -14.11
N LEU A 83 23.45 2.86 -13.03
CA LEU A 83 23.45 3.58 -11.76
C LEU A 83 24.47 3.03 -10.77
N ASP A 84 25.28 2.04 -11.13
CA ASP A 84 26.31 1.45 -10.27
C ASP A 84 25.74 1.08 -8.88
N LEU A 85 24.70 0.22 -8.89
CA LEU A 85 23.98 -0.22 -7.70
C LEU A 85 24.47 -1.59 -7.22
N ASP A 86 25.74 -1.68 -6.82
CA ASP A 86 26.43 -2.93 -6.42
C ASP A 86 25.75 -3.67 -5.26
N TRP A 87 25.00 -2.96 -4.42
CA TRP A 87 24.28 -3.52 -3.29
C TRP A 87 22.96 -4.17 -3.70
N PHE A 88 22.46 -3.93 -4.92
CA PHE A 88 21.18 -4.46 -5.36
C PHE A 88 21.24 -5.99 -5.46
N LYS A 89 20.32 -6.65 -4.77
CA LYS A 89 20.08 -8.09 -4.87
C LYS A 89 18.59 -8.32 -5.00
N ALA A 90 18.20 -9.12 -5.98
CA ALA A 90 16.81 -9.57 -6.12
C ALA A 90 16.42 -10.38 -4.88
N LYS A 91 15.56 -9.79 -4.03
CA LYS A 91 15.08 -10.40 -2.79
C LYS A 91 13.59 -10.15 -2.67
N SER A 92 12.89 -11.06 -2.02
CA SER A 92 11.52 -10.85 -1.59
C SER A 92 11.46 -10.07 -0.28
N SER A 93 10.33 -9.40 -0.06
CA SER A 93 9.95 -8.86 1.24
C SER A 93 8.90 -9.75 1.92
N PRO A 94 8.84 -9.78 3.26
CA PRO A 94 7.73 -10.42 3.96
C PRO A 94 6.44 -9.65 3.65
N VAL A 95 5.46 -10.34 3.07
CA VAL A 95 4.17 -9.76 2.68
C VAL A 95 3.06 -10.63 3.23
N THR A 96 2.05 -10.01 3.83
CA THR A 96 0.80 -10.65 4.21
C THR A 96 -0.31 -10.02 3.39
N PHE A 97 -0.97 -10.83 2.55
CA PHE A 97 -2.13 -10.38 1.78
C PHE A 97 -3.37 -10.39 2.68
N TRP A 98 -4.09 -9.28 2.70
CA TRP A 98 -5.35 -9.16 3.42
C TRP A 98 -6.49 -9.43 2.43
N ASP A 99 -7.41 -10.30 2.85
CA ASP A 99 -8.54 -10.72 2.04
C ASP A 99 -9.84 -10.37 2.77
N ALA A 100 -10.68 -9.57 2.12
CA ALA A 100 -11.97 -9.16 2.63
C ALA A 100 -12.94 -10.34 2.81
N PHE A 101 -12.80 -11.39 2.00
CA PHE A 101 -13.63 -12.59 2.07
C PHE A 101 -12.96 -13.72 2.88
N GLY A 102 -11.67 -13.56 3.23
CA GLY A 102 -10.93 -14.54 4.02
C GLY A 102 -10.66 -15.88 3.32
N GLU A 103 -10.74 -15.95 1.99
CA GLU A 103 -10.58 -17.19 1.22
C GLU A 103 -9.12 -17.49 0.86
N LYS A 104 -8.36 -16.46 0.47
CA LYS A 104 -7.03 -16.56 -0.14
C LYS A 104 -5.94 -15.87 0.67
N GLY A 105 -6.30 -15.15 1.72
CA GLY A 105 -5.38 -14.33 2.50
C GLY A 105 -5.78 -14.21 3.96
N HIS A 106 -5.08 -13.32 4.67
CA HIS A 106 -5.40 -13.00 6.06
C HIS A 106 -6.76 -12.31 6.12
N PRO A 107 -7.72 -12.83 6.91
CA PRO A 107 -9.06 -12.28 6.93
C PRO A 107 -9.07 -10.88 7.52
N ILE A 108 -9.74 -9.96 6.83
CA ILE A 108 -10.08 -8.66 7.42
C ILE A 108 -11.10 -8.90 8.52
N ARG A 109 -10.79 -8.46 9.74
CA ARG A 109 -11.64 -8.72 10.93
C ARG A 109 -12.83 -7.77 11.08
N THR A 110 -13.00 -6.81 10.18
CA THR A 110 -14.08 -5.82 10.27
C THR A 110 -15.27 -6.19 9.38
N THR A 111 -16.49 -5.92 9.86
CA THR A 111 -17.74 -6.16 9.12
C THR A 111 -18.50 -4.88 8.81
N VAL A 112 -19.46 -4.96 7.89
CA VAL A 112 -20.36 -3.85 7.56
C VAL A 112 -21.18 -3.44 8.79
N SER A 113 -21.63 -4.41 9.59
CA SER A 113 -22.25 -4.17 10.90
C SER A 113 -21.36 -3.36 11.85
N GLU A 114 -20.07 -3.70 11.97
CA GLU A 114 -19.16 -3.00 12.88
C GLU A 114 -18.84 -1.56 12.45
N MET A 115 -18.77 -1.31 11.14
CA MET A 115 -18.62 0.05 10.62
C MET A 115 -19.87 0.88 10.90
N GLY A 116 -21.05 0.29 10.70
CA GLY A 116 -22.34 0.92 10.94
C GLY A 116 -22.68 2.03 9.93
N PRO A 117 -23.94 2.51 9.95
CA PRO A 117 -24.45 3.44 8.95
C PRO A 117 -23.78 4.82 9.04
N LEU A 118 -23.32 5.23 10.23
CA LEU A 118 -22.68 6.53 10.43
C LEU A 118 -21.29 6.62 9.76
N LEU A 119 -20.43 5.61 9.98
CA LEU A 119 -19.08 5.62 9.41
C LEU A 119 -19.14 5.47 7.89
N LEU A 120 -20.00 4.56 7.42
CA LEU A 120 -20.22 4.35 5.98
C LEU A 120 -20.75 5.59 5.28
N ALA A 121 -21.71 6.30 5.88
CA ALA A 121 -22.22 7.54 5.32
C ALA A 121 -21.13 8.61 5.18
N ARG A 122 -20.22 8.72 6.16
CA ARG A 122 -19.08 9.65 6.10
C ARG A 122 -18.05 9.23 5.05
N MET A 123 -17.72 7.94 4.98
CA MET A 123 -16.74 7.43 4.02
C MET A 123 -17.18 7.59 2.56
N LEU A 124 -18.48 7.45 2.32
CA LEU A 124 -19.09 7.58 0.99
C LEU A 124 -19.54 9.02 0.68
N ASP A 125 -19.31 9.97 1.59
CA ASP A 125 -19.74 11.36 1.49
C ASP A 125 -21.23 11.50 1.13
N LEU A 126 -22.08 10.75 1.84
CA LEU A 126 -23.51 10.70 1.57
C LEU A 126 -24.21 11.99 2.01
N ASN A 127 -25.17 12.45 1.21
CA ASN A 127 -26.04 13.56 1.61
C ASN A 127 -27.04 13.15 2.71
N LYS A 128 -27.79 14.12 3.24
CA LYS A 128 -28.76 13.88 4.34
C LYS A 128 -29.80 12.81 4.01
N VAL A 129 -30.31 12.79 2.77
CA VAL A 129 -31.34 11.83 2.34
C VAL A 129 -30.74 10.42 2.25
N GLN A 130 -29.60 10.28 1.57
CA GLN A 130 -28.88 9.01 1.44
C GLN A 130 -28.48 8.44 2.82
N THR A 131 -28.01 9.30 3.72
CA THR A 131 -27.69 8.92 5.10
C THR A 131 -28.93 8.44 5.84
N GLY A 132 -30.07 9.13 5.69
CA GLY A 132 -31.35 8.72 6.28
C GLY A 132 -31.79 7.34 5.79
N VAL A 133 -31.72 7.09 4.49
CA VAL A 133 -32.03 5.78 3.88
C VAL A 133 -31.09 4.70 4.41
N LEU A 134 -29.78 4.97 4.48
CA LEU A 134 -28.80 4.00 4.98
C LEU A 134 -29.07 3.62 6.44
N ASN A 135 -29.40 4.59 7.30
CA ASN A 135 -29.77 4.32 8.69
C ASN A 135 -31.05 3.46 8.79
N ALA A 136 -32.05 3.73 7.95
CA ALA A 136 -33.27 2.93 7.93
C ALA A 136 -33.00 1.48 7.53
N ILE A 137 -32.15 1.25 6.53
CA ILE A 137 -31.75 -0.10 6.09
C ILE A 137 -31.06 -0.86 7.22
N PHE A 138 -30.08 -0.24 7.89
CA PHE A 138 -29.41 -0.87 9.04
C PHE A 138 -30.39 -1.18 10.17
N LYS A 139 -31.32 -0.26 10.47
CA LYS A 139 -32.34 -0.49 11.50
C LYS A 139 -33.24 -1.68 11.18
N ILE A 140 -33.69 -1.81 9.93
CA ILE A 140 -34.49 -2.96 9.48
C ILE A 140 -33.69 -4.26 9.59
N ALA A 141 -32.42 -4.25 9.17
CA ALA A 141 -31.57 -5.44 9.27
C ALA A 141 -31.37 -5.90 10.73
N ASP A 142 -31.14 -4.95 11.65
CA ASP A 142 -31.01 -5.24 13.09
C ASP A 142 -32.32 -5.79 13.67
N ASP A 143 -33.48 -5.21 13.31
CA ASP A 143 -34.79 -5.63 13.81
C ASP A 143 -35.17 -7.04 13.33
N GLU A 144 -34.77 -7.42 12.11
CA GLU A 144 -35.00 -8.76 11.53
C GLU A 144 -33.90 -9.78 11.86
N GLY A 145 -32.84 -9.38 12.58
CA GLY A 145 -31.71 -10.24 12.94
C GLY A 145 -30.85 -10.66 11.75
N TRP A 146 -30.82 -9.86 10.68
CA TRP A 146 -29.97 -10.10 9.51
C TRP A 146 -28.54 -9.66 9.87
N LEU A 147 -27.65 -10.63 10.08
CA LEU A 147 -26.21 -10.36 10.20
C LEU A 147 -25.72 -9.68 8.92
N LEU A 148 -25.23 -8.43 9.01
CA LEU A 148 -24.59 -7.71 7.90
C LEU A 148 -23.07 -7.90 7.89
#